data_AF-A0A945AJB4-F1
#
_entry.id   AF-A0A945AJB4-F1
#
_cell.length_a   1.000
_cell.length_b   1.000
_cell.length_c   1.000
_cell.angle_alpha   90.00
_cell.angle_beta   90.00
_cell.angle_gamma   90.00
#
_symmetry.space_group_name_H-M   'P 1'
#
loop_
_entity.id
_entity.type
_entity.pdbx_description
1 polymer ?
#
loop_
_entity_poly.entity_id
_entity_poly.type
_entity_poly.pdbx_seq_one_letter_code
_entity_poly.pdbx_strand_id
1 'polypeptide(L)'
;MEFLAFEILKEYDVRHQLQIIKIPTLVACGEQDIILSLKLSRELSDNILDATLETFSASADFPYVEQNTLLLDKIHESLERAG
;
A
#
# COMPACT_ATOMS: atom_id res chain seq x y z
N MET A 1 -12.90 18.26 4.26
CA MET A 1 -12.85 16.78 4.20
C MET A 1 -11.62 16.25 4.91
N GLU A 2 -10.43 16.82 4.64
CA GLU A 2 -9.16 16.46 5.31
C GLU A 2 -9.21 16.50 6.85
N PHE A 3 -9.86 17.52 7.43
CA PHE A 3 -9.97 17.66 8.90
C PHE A 3 -10.74 16.52 9.57
N LEU A 4 -11.78 15.97 8.93
CA LEU A 4 -12.59 14.89 9.50
C LEU A 4 -11.87 13.54 9.44
N ALA A 5 -11.13 13.29 8.36
CA ALA A 5 -10.30 12.09 8.24
C ALA A 5 -9.17 12.11 9.28
N PHE A 6 -8.52 13.26 9.49
CA PHE A 6 -7.43 13.37 10.47
C PHE A 6 -7.88 13.14 11.91
N GLU A 7 -9.01 13.72 12.35
CA GLU A 7 -9.50 13.51 13.72
C GLU A 7 -10.00 12.09 13.98
N ILE A 8 -10.62 11.43 12.98
CA ILE A 8 -11.14 10.07 13.14
C ILE A 8 -10.03 9.01 13.03
N LEU A 9 -9.05 9.20 12.14
CA LEU A 9 -8.02 8.18 11.86
C LEU A 9 -6.86 8.18 12.87
N LYS A 10 -6.71 9.24 13.69
CA LYS A 10 -5.64 9.34 14.71
C LYS A 10 -5.60 8.18 15.69
N GLU A 11 -6.77 7.67 16.09
CA GLU A 11 -6.87 6.60 17.08
C GLU A 11 -6.99 5.21 16.44
N TYR A 12 -7.11 5.14 15.12
CA TYR A 12 -7.30 3.89 14.40
C TYR A 12 -5.95 3.22 14.11
N ASP A 13 -5.43 2.45 15.07
CA ASP A 13 -4.21 1.67 14.94
C ASP A 13 -4.48 0.16 14.92
N VAL A 14 -4.41 -0.43 13.73
CA VAL A 14 -4.55 -1.88 13.51
C VAL A 14 -3.24 -2.55 13.15
N ARG A 15 -2.08 -1.90 13.37
CA ARG A 15 -0.76 -2.47 13.00
C ARG A 15 -0.50 -3.80 13.72
N HIS A 16 -0.97 -3.94 14.95
CA HIS A 16 -0.90 -5.18 15.73
C HIS A 16 -1.70 -6.34 15.11
N GLN A 17 -2.61 -6.06 14.17
CA GLN A 17 -3.46 -7.04 13.50
C GLN A 17 -2.92 -7.43 12.11
N LEU A 18 -1.89 -6.78 11.58
CA LEU A 18 -1.36 -7.06 10.23
C LEU A 18 -0.94 -8.52 10.06
N GLN A 19 -0.42 -9.13 11.14
CA GLN A 19 -0.02 -10.54 11.18
C GLN A 19 -1.20 -11.52 11.02
N ILE A 20 -2.45 -11.07 11.19
CA ILE A 20 -3.66 -11.87 10.96
C ILE A 20 -3.88 -12.09 9.46
N ILE A 21 -3.39 -11.19 8.59
CA ILE A 21 -3.52 -11.32 7.14
C ILE A 21 -2.64 -12.49 6.68
N LYS A 22 -3.29 -13.56 6.18
CA LYS A 22 -2.63 -14.80 5.72
C LYS A 22 -2.68 -15.01 4.21
N ILE A 23 -3.35 -14.12 3.49
CA ILE A 23 -3.45 -14.20 2.04
C ILE A 23 -2.34 -13.39 1.37
N PRO A 24 -1.93 -13.75 0.14
CA PRO A 24 -1.03 -12.93 -0.65
C PRO A 24 -1.51 -11.48 -0.71
N THR A 25 -0.63 -10.54 -0.41
CA THR A 25 -0.97 -9.12 -0.33
C THR A 25 0.00 -8.30 -1.18
N LEU A 26 -0.52 -7.38 -1.98
CA LEU A 26 0.26 -6.38 -2.69
C LEU A 26 0.14 -5.04 -1.97
N VAL A 27 1.26 -4.48 -1.53
CA VAL A 27 1.39 -3.10 -1.06
C VAL A 27 1.91 -2.27 -2.22
N ALA A 28 1.15 -1.27 -2.66
CA ALA A 28 1.52 -0.35 -3.73
C ALA A 28 1.75 1.05 -3.17
N CYS A 29 2.85 1.71 -3.56
CA CYS A 29 3.22 3.01 -3.02
C CYS A 29 3.85 3.92 -4.07
N GLY A 30 3.32 5.15 -4.22
CA GLY A 30 4.01 6.19 -4.98
C GLY A 30 5.21 6.74 -4.21
N GLU A 31 6.35 6.89 -4.87
CA GLU A 31 7.58 7.38 -4.21
C GLU A 31 7.51 8.88 -3.87
N GLN A 32 6.56 9.61 -4.47
CA GLN A 32 6.36 11.04 -4.29
C GLN A 32 5.19 11.35 -3.34
N ASP A 33 4.66 10.33 -2.67
CA ASP A 33 3.56 10.49 -1.73
C ASP A 33 4.01 11.24 -0.47
N ILE A 34 3.43 12.43 -0.28
CA ILE A 34 3.73 13.33 0.85
C ILE A 34 2.85 13.05 2.08
N ILE A 35 1.80 12.23 1.93
CA ILE A 35 0.87 11.85 2.98
C ILE A 35 1.31 10.51 3.58
N LEU A 36 1.55 9.50 2.73
CA LEU A 36 1.91 8.14 3.11
C LEU A 36 3.32 7.81 2.61
N SER A 37 4.33 8.15 3.42
CA SER A 37 5.73 7.92 3.06
C SER A 37 6.03 6.45 2.73
N LEU A 38 7.00 6.20 1.84
CA LEU A 38 7.52 4.87 1.53
C LEU A 38 7.89 4.05 2.78
N LYS A 39 8.35 4.71 3.84
CA LYS A 39 8.66 4.07 5.12
C LYS A 39 7.44 3.34 5.69
N LEU A 40 6.26 3.96 5.66
CA LEU A 40 5.02 3.37 6.19
C LEU A 40 4.57 2.18 5.35
N SER A 41 4.67 2.28 4.02
CA SER A 41 4.37 1.17 3.11
C SER A 41 5.32 -0.02 3.30
N ARG A 42 6.59 0.25 3.59
CA ARG A 42 7.56 -0.78 3.98
C ARG A 42 7.20 -1.42 5.33
N GLU A 43 6.85 -0.61 6.34
CA GLU A 43 6.36 -1.14 7.61
C GLU A 43 5.12 -2.04 7.43
N LEU A 44 4.20 -1.71 6.53
CA LEU A 44 3.06 -2.58 6.20
C LEU A 44 3.53 -3.92 5.59
N SER A 45 4.37 -3.87 4.56
CA SER A 45 4.86 -5.07 3.88
C SER A 45 5.66 -5.97 4.81
N ASP A 46 6.48 -5.40 5.69
CA ASP A 46 7.30 -6.16 6.64
C ASP A 46 6.44 -6.86 7.73
N ASN A 47 5.22 -6.38 7.97
CA ASN A 47 4.31 -6.89 9.01
C ASN A 47 3.16 -7.76 8.47
N ILE A 48 3.12 -8.03 7.17
CA ILE A 48 2.17 -8.97 6.56
C ILE A 48 2.98 -10.16 6.04
N LEU A 49 2.59 -11.37 6.46
CA LEU A 49 3.39 -12.59 6.28
C LEU A 49 3.72 -12.91 4.81
N ASP A 50 2.83 -12.56 3.87
CA ASP A 50 2.97 -12.81 2.44
C ASP A 50 2.68 -11.54 1.62
N ALA A 51 3.30 -10.43 2.05
CA ALA A 51 3.22 -9.17 1.34
C ALA A 51 4.41 -8.92 0.41
N THR A 52 4.11 -8.29 -0.73
CA THR A 52 5.08 -7.69 -1.63
C THR A 52 4.88 -6.18 -1.68
N LEU A 53 5.97 -5.41 -1.72
CA LEU A 53 5.94 -3.95 -1.89
C LEU A 53 6.38 -3.58 -3.31
N GLU A 54 5.51 -2.90 -4.04
CA GLU A 54 5.79 -2.31 -5.36
C GLU A 54 5.81 -0.77 -5.24
N THR A 55 6.87 -0.16 -5.75
CA THR A 55 7.03 1.30 -5.74
C THR A 55 6.86 1.91 -7.13
N PHE A 56 6.25 3.09 -7.15
CA PHE A 56 5.88 3.81 -8.37
C PHE A 56 6.62 5.15 -8.38
N SER A 57 7.80 5.20 -9.02
CA SER A 57 8.74 6.34 -8.92
C SER A 57 8.21 7.66 -9.48
N ALA A 58 7.31 7.60 -10.47
CA ALA A 58 6.62 8.74 -11.05
C ALA A 58 5.21 8.97 -10.49
N SER A 59 4.92 8.46 -9.28
CA SER A 59 3.60 8.61 -8.63
C SER A 59 3.68 9.19 -7.22
N ALA A 60 2.65 9.94 -6.85
CA ALA A 60 2.29 10.35 -5.51
C ALA A 60 1.21 9.40 -4.94
N ASP A 61 0.17 9.94 -4.29
CA ASP A 61 -0.86 9.18 -3.55
C ASP A 61 -1.77 8.32 -4.46
N PHE A 62 -1.82 8.61 -5.77
CA PHE A 62 -2.74 7.95 -6.70
C PHE A 62 -2.06 7.22 -7.87
N PRO A 63 -1.26 6.15 -7.63
CA PRO A 63 -0.66 5.35 -8.69
C PRO A 63 -1.65 4.82 -9.73
N TYR A 64 -2.91 4.59 -9.33
CA TYR A 64 -3.97 4.13 -10.24
C TYR A 64 -4.42 5.19 -11.26
N VAL A 65 -4.17 6.47 -11.01
CA VAL A 65 -4.39 7.56 -11.98
C VAL A 65 -3.11 7.85 -12.75
N GLU A 66 -1.99 7.92 -12.03
CA GLU A 66 -0.74 8.47 -12.53
C GLU A 66 0.08 7.46 -13.34
N GLN A 67 0.02 6.18 -12.97
CA GLN A 67 0.74 5.08 -13.62
C GLN A 67 -0.17 3.84 -13.75
N ASN A 68 -1.39 4.04 -14.26
CA ASN A 68 -2.45 3.04 -14.30
C ASN A 68 -2.02 1.69 -14.93
N THR A 69 -1.40 1.72 -16.11
CA THR A 69 -0.95 0.50 -16.81
C THR A 69 0.05 -0.28 -15.97
N LEU A 70 1.04 0.40 -15.40
CA LEU A 70 2.04 -0.25 -14.55
C LEU A 70 1.39 -0.86 -13.30
N LEU A 71 0.43 -0.17 -12.68
CA LEU A 71 -0.28 -0.72 -11.53
C LEU A 71 -1.08 -1.98 -11.91
N LEU A 72 -1.75 -1.97 -13.06
CA LEU A 72 -2.50 -3.13 -13.54
C LEU A 72 -1.56 -4.32 -13.81
N ASP A 73 -0.41 -4.09 -14.41
CA ASP A 73 0.60 -5.14 -14.63
C ASP A 73 1.05 -5.75 -13.30
N LYS A 74 1.33 -4.91 -12.29
CA LYS A 74 1.69 -5.37 -10.93
C LYS A 74 0.57 -6.12 -10.21
N ILE A 75 -0.68 -5.73 -10.41
CA ILE A 75 -1.83 -6.47 -9.89
C ILE A 75 -1.89 -7.86 -10.54
N HIS A 76 -1.74 -7.96 -11.86
CA HIS A 76 -1.74 -9.26 -12.54
C HIS A 76 -0.58 -10.16 -12.08
N GLU A 77 0.65 -9.63 -12.01
CA GLU A 77 1.81 -10.37 -11.47
C GLU A 77 1.55 -10.89 -10.05
N SER A 78 0.93 -10.07 -9.19
CA SER A 78 0.60 -10.48 -7.83
C SER A 78 -0.49 -11.54 -7.77
N LEU A 79 -1.47 -11.52 -8.68
CA LEU A 79 -2.54 -12.52 -8.76
C LEU A 79 -1.99 -13.86 -9.27
N GLU A 80 -1.13 -13.85 -10.29
CA GLU A 80 -0.47 -15.05 -10.80
C GLU A 80 0.38 -15.73 -9.71
N ARG A 81 1.06 -14.94 -8.87
CA ARG A 81 1.80 -15.45 -7.71
C ARG A 81 0.90 -16.09 -6.66
N ALA A 82 -0.33 -15.60 -6.52
CA ALA A 82 -1.27 -16.03 -5.49
C ALA A 82 -1.91 -17.40 -5.77
N GLY A 83 -1.93 -17.84 -7.05
CA GLY A 83 -2.49 -19.13 -7.48
C GLY A 83 -3.90 -19.02 -8.05
#